data_AF-A0A958LXG8-F1
#
_entry.id   AF-A0A958LXG8-F1
#
_cell.length_a   1.000
_cell.length_b   1.000
_cell.length_c   1.000
_cell.angle_alpha   90.00
_cell.angle_beta   90.00
_cell.angle_gamma   90.00
#
_symmetry.space_group_name_H-M   'P 1'
#
loop_
_entity.id
_entity.type
_entity.pdbx_description
1 polymer ?
#
loop_
_entity_poly.entity_id
_entity_poly.type
_entity_poly.pdbx_seq_one_letter_code
_entity_poly.pdbx_strand_id
1 'polypeptide(L)'
;MINTKLQPSDLKQLKKVHEVCTWPNPYERMPKAEETFALAMKEVLTWHQSKSKFFFQFLQDKKFSIDKWNGEMEELPFIPADFFKQHEVKSISDSEIYLHLTSSGTTGQKSQIFFDEWSLKSAQQMVDFIYQYYRWISKDKTNYLLYTYQTEEGSKLGTAYTDNYLTEYAPINSIEYALKWNGKGGHDFDLFGAIKTLENFEK
;
A
#
# COMPACT_ATOMS: atom_id res chain seq x y z
N MET A 1 17.51 -2.24 9.12
CA MET A 1 18.55 -1.50 8.38
C MET A 1 17.83 -0.53 7.46
N ILE A 2 17.79 0.77 7.79
CA ILE A 2 17.14 1.78 6.94
C ILE A 2 18.18 2.87 6.66
N ASN A 3 18.52 3.05 5.37
CA ASN A 3 18.83 4.32 4.69
C ASN A 3 19.77 4.11 3.50
N THR A 4 19.25 3.58 2.41
CA THR A 4 19.41 4.35 1.17
C THR A 4 18.28 5.37 1.19
N LYS A 5 18.60 6.66 1.08
CA LYS A 5 17.60 7.73 0.92
C LYS A 5 16.86 7.50 -0.39
N LEU A 6 15.85 6.64 -0.37
CA LEU A 6 15.04 6.35 -1.52
C LEU A 6 14.21 7.59 -1.83
N GLN A 7 14.40 8.13 -3.02
CA GLN A 7 13.76 9.35 -3.49
C GLN A 7 12.84 9.04 -4.66
N PRO A 8 11.78 9.84 -4.86
CA PRO A 8 10.94 9.69 -6.04
C PRO A 8 11.78 9.91 -7.31
N SER A 9 11.30 9.35 -8.42
CA SER A 9 11.91 9.52 -9.75
C SER A 9 12.02 11.00 -10.17
N ASP A 10 11.11 11.85 -9.70
CA ASP A 10 11.20 13.31 -9.80
C ASP A 10 10.95 14.00 -8.46
N LEU A 11 12.03 14.20 -7.69
CA LEU A 11 11.96 14.92 -6.41
C LEU A 11 11.58 16.39 -6.54
N LYS A 12 11.80 17.03 -7.71
CA LYS A 12 11.40 18.43 -7.88
C LYS A 12 9.89 18.53 -7.98
N GLN A 13 9.26 17.59 -8.67
CA GLN A 13 7.80 17.54 -8.83
C GLN A 13 7.09 16.94 -7.62
N LEU A 14 7.72 16.01 -6.90
CA LEU A 14 7.12 15.26 -5.77
C LEU A 14 7.75 15.61 -4.41
N LYS A 15 8.19 16.87 -4.25
CA LYS A 15 8.92 17.32 -3.05
C LYS A 15 8.06 17.22 -1.80
N LYS A 16 6.83 17.71 -1.85
CA LYS A 16 5.88 17.68 -0.73
C LYS A 16 5.33 16.29 -0.49
N VAL A 17 5.11 15.49 -1.54
CA VAL A 17 4.79 14.06 -1.36
C VAL A 17 5.91 13.35 -0.60
N HIS A 18 7.17 13.58 -0.99
CA HIS A 18 8.31 13.00 -0.28
C HIS A 18 8.40 13.51 1.17
N GLU A 19 8.14 14.80 1.42
CA GLU A 19 8.09 15.38 2.77
C GLU A 19 7.03 14.70 3.64
N VAL A 20 5.82 14.47 3.11
CA VAL A 20 4.75 13.74 3.82
C VAL A 20 5.15 12.29 4.08
N CYS A 21 5.64 11.56 3.08
CA CYS A 21 6.00 10.15 3.24
C CYS A 21 7.21 9.91 4.16
N THR A 22 8.03 10.93 4.40
CA THR A 22 9.18 10.88 5.32
C THR A 22 8.89 11.53 6.68
N TRP A 23 7.64 11.93 6.93
CA TRP A 23 7.23 12.57 8.18
C TRP A 23 7.13 11.55 9.33
N PRO A 24 7.97 11.65 10.38
CA PRO A 24 8.09 10.58 11.38
C PRO A 24 6.96 10.54 12.42
N ASN A 25 6.15 11.61 12.51
CA ASN A 25 5.06 11.72 13.48
C ASN A 25 3.69 11.54 12.79
N PRO A 26 3.15 10.31 12.69
CA PRO A 26 1.98 10.00 11.84
C PRO A 26 0.67 10.68 12.27
N TYR A 27 0.60 11.19 13.49
CA TYR A 27 -0.61 11.81 14.06
C TYR A 27 -0.44 13.29 14.41
N GLU A 28 0.66 13.91 13.96
CA GLU A 28 0.91 15.33 14.21
C GLU A 28 -0.13 16.19 13.46
N ARG A 29 -0.99 16.86 14.22
CA ARG A 29 -1.96 17.83 13.69
C ARG A 29 -1.48 19.24 13.99
N MET A 30 -0.90 19.87 12.98
CA MET A 30 -0.51 21.28 13.01
C MET A 30 -0.89 21.92 11.68
N PRO A 31 -1.18 23.24 11.65
CA PRO A 31 -1.49 23.94 10.40
C PRO A 31 -0.44 23.71 9.29
N LYS A 32 0.83 23.60 9.67
CA LYS A 32 1.93 23.28 8.75
C LYS A 32 1.80 21.88 8.13
N ALA A 33 1.34 20.89 8.89
CA ALA A 33 1.14 19.52 8.40
C ALA A 33 -0.04 19.48 7.40
N GLU A 34 -1.13 20.18 7.69
CA GLU A 34 -2.28 20.32 6.80
C GLU A 34 -1.90 21.01 5.48
N GLU A 35 -1.17 22.13 5.55
CA GLU A 35 -0.66 22.83 4.36
C GLU A 35 0.27 21.93 3.54
N THR A 36 1.19 21.22 4.20
CA THR A 36 2.13 20.30 3.54
C THR A 36 1.39 19.17 2.86
N PHE A 37 0.36 18.61 3.50
CA PHE A 37 -0.49 17.57 2.93
C PHE A 37 -1.29 18.08 1.73
N ALA A 38 -1.91 19.25 1.80
CA ALA A 38 -2.62 19.85 0.67
C ALA A 38 -1.70 20.09 -0.54
N LEU A 39 -0.47 20.57 -0.30
CA LEU A 39 0.52 20.73 -1.37
C LEU A 39 0.98 19.38 -1.94
N ALA A 40 1.16 18.36 -1.10
CA ALA A 40 1.45 17.00 -1.57
C ALA A 40 0.32 16.45 -2.45
N MET A 41 -0.95 16.69 -2.09
CA MET A 41 -2.09 16.32 -2.92
C MET A 41 -2.10 17.05 -4.28
N LYS A 42 -1.71 18.33 -4.33
CA LYS A 42 -1.51 19.07 -5.60
C LYS A 42 -0.42 18.43 -6.47
N GLU A 43 0.69 18.04 -5.87
CA GLU A 43 1.78 17.35 -6.57
C GLU A 43 1.33 15.98 -7.12
N VAL A 44 0.60 15.19 -6.33
CA VAL A 44 0.00 13.91 -6.75
C VAL A 44 -0.94 14.12 -7.95
N LEU A 45 -1.86 15.09 -7.87
CA LEU A 45 -2.78 15.39 -8.97
C LEU A 45 -2.04 15.82 -10.24
N THR A 46 -1.04 16.70 -10.09
CA THR A 46 -0.20 17.16 -11.21
C THR A 46 0.59 16.02 -11.84
N TRP A 47 1.16 15.14 -11.02
CA TRP A 47 1.88 13.95 -11.47
C TRP A 47 0.96 13.06 -12.32
N HIS A 48 -0.17 12.66 -11.76
CA HIS A 48 -1.14 11.81 -12.45
C HIS A 48 -1.70 12.45 -13.72
N GLN A 49 -2.04 13.74 -13.70
CA GLN A 49 -2.49 14.49 -14.87
C GLN A 49 -1.45 14.45 -16.00
N SER A 50 -0.16 14.59 -15.68
CA SER A 50 0.91 14.61 -16.68
C SER A 50 1.31 13.22 -17.20
N LYS A 51 1.08 12.16 -16.41
CA LYS A 51 1.56 10.80 -16.71
C LYS A 51 0.47 9.82 -17.12
N SER A 52 -0.81 10.17 -16.96
CA SER A 52 -1.93 9.26 -17.23
C SER A 52 -3.00 9.91 -18.09
N LYS A 53 -3.29 9.30 -19.24
CA LYS A 53 -4.38 9.73 -20.12
C LYS A 53 -5.72 9.76 -19.40
N PHE A 54 -5.97 8.79 -18.52
CA PHE A 54 -7.19 8.73 -17.74
C PHE A 54 -7.30 9.92 -16.79
N PHE A 55 -6.30 10.18 -15.94
CA PHE A 55 -6.36 11.29 -15.00
C PHE A 55 -6.39 12.65 -15.70
N PHE A 56 -5.68 12.80 -16.82
CA PHE A 56 -5.80 13.98 -17.67
C PHE A 56 -7.25 14.22 -18.09
N GLN A 57 -7.89 13.23 -18.73
CA GLN A 57 -9.26 13.36 -19.22
C GLN A 57 -10.26 13.52 -18.07
N PHE A 58 -10.09 12.77 -16.98
CA PHE A 58 -10.94 12.83 -15.79
C PHE A 58 -11.00 14.23 -15.20
N LEU A 59 -9.86 14.92 -15.05
CA LEU A 59 -9.83 16.28 -14.53
C LEU A 59 -10.48 17.29 -15.50
N GLN A 60 -10.32 17.09 -16.82
CA GLN A 60 -11.00 17.91 -17.83
C GLN A 60 -12.52 17.74 -17.78
N ASP A 61 -13.01 16.49 -17.71
CA ASP A 61 -14.44 16.17 -17.66
C ASP A 61 -15.10 16.73 -16.40
N LYS A 62 -14.37 16.67 -15.27
CA LYS A 62 -14.79 17.26 -14.00
C LYS A 62 -14.63 18.78 -13.95
N LYS A 63 -14.03 19.39 -14.98
CA LYS A 63 -13.70 20.83 -15.03
C LYS A 63 -12.94 21.30 -13.80
N PHE A 64 -12.10 20.41 -13.24
CA PHE A 64 -11.36 20.67 -12.03
C PHE A 64 -10.01 21.31 -12.35
N SER A 65 -9.69 22.41 -11.66
CA SER A 65 -8.42 23.14 -11.84
C SER A 65 -7.55 22.98 -10.61
N ILE A 66 -6.44 22.22 -10.76
CA ILE A 66 -5.47 21.97 -9.68
C ILE A 66 -4.89 23.30 -9.17
N ASP A 67 -4.56 24.23 -10.06
CA ASP A 67 -3.97 25.53 -9.71
C ASP A 67 -4.92 26.42 -8.89
N LYS A 68 -6.23 26.31 -9.14
CA LYS A 68 -7.27 27.10 -8.44
C LYS A 68 -7.79 26.43 -7.17
N TRP A 69 -7.46 25.16 -6.95
CA TRP A 69 -7.91 24.43 -5.77
C TRP A 69 -7.32 25.04 -4.48
N ASN A 70 -8.18 25.28 -3.51
CA ASN A 70 -7.86 25.95 -2.23
C ASN A 70 -7.26 25.00 -1.18
N GLY A 71 -7.33 23.68 -1.37
CA GLY A 71 -6.88 22.68 -0.40
C GLY A 71 -8.02 21.92 0.29
N GLU A 72 -9.27 22.32 0.08
CA GLU A 72 -10.46 21.65 0.65
C GLU A 72 -10.67 20.28 -0.02
N MET A 73 -10.55 19.20 0.74
CA MET A 73 -10.49 17.84 0.21
C MET A 73 -11.83 17.40 -0.39
N GLU A 74 -12.94 17.95 0.08
CA GLU A 74 -14.30 17.71 -0.38
C GLU A 74 -14.54 18.22 -1.81
N GLU A 75 -13.71 19.17 -2.28
CA GLU A 75 -13.76 19.66 -3.65
C GLU A 75 -13.09 18.71 -4.65
N LEU A 76 -12.25 17.78 -4.16
CA LEU A 76 -11.53 16.85 -5.04
C LEU A 76 -12.51 15.90 -5.74
N PRO A 77 -12.37 15.73 -7.07
CA PRO A 77 -13.22 14.80 -7.79
C PRO A 77 -12.88 13.35 -7.39
N PHE A 78 -13.91 12.58 -7.00
CA PHE A 78 -13.74 11.19 -6.58
C PHE A 78 -13.92 10.20 -7.74
N ILE A 79 -13.22 9.07 -7.64
CA ILE A 79 -13.34 7.92 -8.55
C ILE A 79 -13.92 6.75 -7.74
N PRO A 80 -15.05 6.15 -8.16
CA PRO A 80 -15.59 4.97 -7.48
C PRO A 80 -14.58 3.82 -7.49
N ALA A 81 -14.41 3.12 -6.37
CA ALA A 81 -13.44 2.01 -6.26
C ALA A 81 -13.68 0.90 -7.30
N ASP A 82 -14.93 0.65 -7.68
CA ASP A 82 -15.31 -0.34 -8.70
C ASP A 82 -14.75 -0.02 -10.09
N PHE A 83 -14.45 1.25 -10.38
CA PHE A 83 -13.80 1.64 -11.64
C PHE A 83 -12.48 0.89 -11.84
N PHE A 84 -11.68 0.76 -10.76
CA PHE A 84 -10.38 0.09 -10.79
C PHE A 84 -10.48 -1.43 -10.92
N LYS A 85 -11.66 -2.03 -10.73
CA LYS A 85 -11.89 -3.47 -11.02
C LYS A 85 -11.98 -3.76 -12.52
N GLN A 86 -12.29 -2.73 -13.32
CA GLN A 86 -12.51 -2.84 -14.76
C GLN A 86 -11.42 -2.15 -15.59
N HIS A 87 -10.60 -1.31 -14.96
CA HIS A 87 -9.63 -0.46 -15.65
C HIS A 87 -8.26 -0.51 -14.97
N GLU A 88 -7.21 -0.72 -15.78
CA GLU A 88 -5.84 -0.47 -15.35
C GLU A 88 -5.50 1.01 -15.54
N VAL A 89 -5.27 1.70 -14.44
CA VAL A 89 -4.81 3.09 -14.46
C VAL A 89 -3.40 3.15 -13.91
N LYS A 90 -2.47 3.62 -14.74
CA LYS A 90 -1.05 3.78 -14.40
C LYS A 90 -0.63 5.23 -14.58
N SER A 91 0.42 5.61 -13.86
CA SER A 91 1.12 6.91 -14.01
C SER A 91 2.64 6.73 -14.03
N ILE A 92 3.06 5.51 -14.33
CA ILE A 92 4.41 5.04 -14.56
C ILE A 92 4.38 4.15 -15.80
N SER A 93 5.51 3.95 -16.47
CA SER A 93 5.58 3.01 -17.59
C SER A 93 5.60 1.56 -17.09
N ASP A 94 5.30 0.61 -17.97
CA ASP A 94 5.34 -0.81 -17.60
C ASP A 94 6.75 -1.29 -17.20
N SER A 95 7.81 -0.64 -17.70
CA SER A 95 9.19 -0.95 -17.31
C SER A 95 9.58 -0.46 -15.92
N GLU A 96 8.80 0.47 -15.34
CA GLU A 96 9.02 1.01 -14.00
C GLU A 96 8.26 0.24 -12.92
N ILE A 97 7.38 -0.71 -13.31
CA ILE A 97 6.58 -1.50 -12.37
C ILE A 97 7.51 -2.44 -11.60
N TYR A 98 7.67 -2.14 -10.31
CA TYR A 98 8.41 -2.96 -9.35
C TYR A 98 7.51 -4.04 -8.73
N LEU A 99 6.27 -3.68 -8.39
CA LEU A 99 5.30 -4.60 -7.80
C LEU A 99 3.90 -4.36 -8.35
N HIS A 100 3.20 -5.45 -8.68
CA HIS A 100 1.80 -5.44 -9.10
C HIS A 100 0.98 -6.26 -8.10
N LEU A 101 0.05 -5.58 -7.42
CA LEU A 101 -0.89 -6.19 -6.48
C LEU A 101 -2.33 -6.11 -6.99
N THR A 102 -3.12 -7.10 -6.58
CA THR A 102 -4.53 -7.26 -6.91
C THR A 102 -5.35 -7.47 -5.65
N SER A 103 -6.63 -7.08 -5.69
CA SER A 103 -7.59 -7.46 -4.65
C SER A 103 -7.91 -8.97 -4.67
N SER A 104 -8.49 -9.51 -3.60
CA SER A 104 -8.91 -10.92 -3.52
C SER A 104 -9.97 -11.31 -4.56
N GLY A 105 -10.80 -10.37 -5.01
CA GLY A 105 -11.77 -10.58 -6.09
C GLY A 105 -12.85 -11.59 -5.74
N THR A 106 -13.58 -11.37 -4.64
CA THR A 106 -14.66 -12.26 -4.16
C THR A 106 -15.77 -12.47 -5.19
N THR A 107 -15.91 -11.58 -6.18
CA THR A 107 -16.87 -11.66 -7.29
C THR A 107 -16.21 -11.88 -8.66
N GLY A 108 -14.96 -12.38 -8.69
CA GLY A 108 -14.21 -12.71 -9.91
C GLY A 108 -13.45 -11.53 -10.54
N GLN A 109 -13.94 -10.30 -10.46
CA GLN A 109 -13.19 -9.11 -10.88
C GLN A 109 -12.31 -8.57 -9.75
N LYS A 110 -11.07 -8.19 -10.10
CA LYS A 110 -10.05 -7.72 -9.17
C LYS A 110 -9.60 -6.32 -9.55
N SER A 111 -9.49 -5.43 -8.56
CA SER A 111 -8.74 -4.19 -8.77
C SER A 111 -7.25 -4.48 -8.86
N GLN A 112 -6.53 -3.65 -9.61
CA GLN A 112 -5.10 -3.79 -9.86
C GLN A 112 -4.39 -2.49 -9.48
N ILE A 113 -3.29 -2.60 -8.73
CA ILE A 113 -2.44 -1.48 -8.32
C ILE A 113 -1.00 -1.81 -8.70
N PHE A 114 -0.31 -0.81 -9.23
CA PHE A 114 1.05 -0.91 -9.75
C PHE A 114 1.94 0.07 -9.00
N PHE A 115 3.00 -0.44 -8.39
CA PHE A 115 3.97 0.35 -7.65
C PHE A 115 5.30 0.34 -8.40
N ASP A 116 5.93 1.51 -8.50
CA ASP A 116 7.38 1.58 -8.64
C ASP A 116 8.03 1.31 -7.27
N GLU A 117 9.36 1.14 -7.26
CA GLU A 117 10.07 0.81 -6.03
C GLU A 117 9.91 1.90 -4.95
N TRP A 118 9.86 3.17 -5.37
CA TRP A 118 9.77 4.30 -4.45
C TRP A 118 8.41 4.41 -3.78
N SER A 119 7.32 4.37 -4.54
CA SER A 119 5.95 4.45 -4.03
C SER A 119 5.61 3.28 -3.09
N LEU A 120 6.14 2.08 -3.35
CA LEU A 120 5.99 0.94 -2.44
C LEU A 120 6.72 1.19 -1.12
N LYS A 121 8.02 1.51 -1.19
CA LYS A 121 8.86 1.64 0.01
C LYS A 121 8.53 2.89 0.82
N SER A 122 8.03 3.96 0.19
CA SER A 122 7.56 5.16 0.90
C SER A 122 6.28 4.87 1.68
N ALA A 123 5.38 4.04 1.14
CA ALA A 123 4.21 3.55 1.87
C ALA A 123 4.61 2.68 3.07
N GLN A 124 5.55 1.74 2.89
CA GLN A 124 6.10 0.91 3.96
C GLN A 124 6.77 1.76 5.06
N GLN A 125 7.55 2.78 4.67
CA GLN A 125 8.17 3.70 5.62
C GLN A 125 7.13 4.45 6.49
N MET A 126 5.99 4.85 5.91
CA MET A 126 4.91 5.45 6.71
C MET A 126 4.33 4.44 7.72
N VAL A 127 4.24 3.16 7.36
CA VAL A 127 3.86 2.09 8.32
C VAL A 127 4.92 1.92 9.40
N ASP A 128 6.22 1.99 9.06
CA ASP A 128 7.31 1.95 10.04
C ASP A 128 7.15 3.04 11.10
N PHE A 129 6.82 4.26 10.70
CA PHE A 129 6.59 5.37 11.63
C PHE A 129 5.41 5.11 12.56
N ILE A 130 4.33 4.50 12.06
CA ILE A 130 3.18 4.10 12.89
C ILE A 130 3.58 3.05 13.92
N TYR A 131 4.30 1.99 13.50
CA TYR A 131 4.75 0.93 14.41
C TYR A 131 5.76 1.44 15.44
N GLN A 132 6.65 2.35 15.05
CA GLN A 132 7.57 3.04 15.96
C GLN A 132 6.81 3.89 16.98
N TYR A 133 5.82 4.68 16.53
CA TYR A 133 5.02 5.54 17.39
C TYR A 133 4.33 4.74 18.51
N TYR A 134 3.71 3.60 18.17
CA TYR A 134 3.04 2.73 19.15
C TYR A 134 3.98 1.79 19.90
N ARG A 135 5.28 1.77 19.56
CA ARG A 135 6.28 0.84 20.10
C ARG A 135 5.88 -0.63 19.87
N TRP A 136 5.33 -0.93 18.70
CA TRP A 136 4.92 -2.28 18.28
C TRP A 136 6.05 -3.08 17.61
N ILE A 137 7.27 -2.55 17.59
CA ILE A 137 8.44 -3.26 17.07
C ILE A 137 9.06 -4.08 18.20
N SER A 138 9.07 -5.40 18.02
CA SER A 138 9.70 -6.35 18.94
C SER A 138 11.03 -6.85 18.38
N LYS A 139 11.96 -7.19 19.26
CA LYS A 139 13.20 -7.93 18.91
C LYS A 139 13.07 -9.42 19.17
N ASP A 140 12.02 -9.83 19.89
CA ASP A 140 11.81 -11.20 20.28
C ASP A 140 11.21 -11.99 19.13
N LYS A 141 11.71 -13.21 18.95
CA LYS A 141 11.17 -14.07 17.90
C LYS A 141 9.75 -14.49 18.24
N THR A 142 8.85 -14.44 17.27
CA THR A 142 7.41 -14.71 17.44
C THR A 142 6.93 -15.82 16.51
N ASN A 143 6.05 -16.66 17.03
CA ASN A 143 5.32 -17.65 16.24
C ASN A 143 4.05 -17.00 15.65
N TYR A 144 3.87 -17.09 14.34
CA TYR A 144 2.74 -16.49 13.63
C TYR A 144 1.78 -17.57 13.14
N LEU A 145 0.51 -17.43 13.49
CA LEU A 145 -0.60 -18.04 12.75
C LEU A 145 -1.32 -16.92 11.98
N LEU A 146 -0.99 -16.78 10.71
CA LEU A 146 -1.58 -15.74 9.87
C LEU A 146 -2.95 -16.18 9.35
N TYR A 147 -3.98 -15.40 9.67
CA TYR A 147 -5.34 -15.60 9.16
C TYR A 147 -5.50 -15.03 7.74
N THR A 148 -4.60 -15.45 6.85
CA THR A 148 -4.49 -14.98 5.47
C THR A 148 -4.12 -16.12 4.53
N TYR A 149 -4.09 -15.81 3.24
CA TYR A 149 -3.73 -16.74 2.17
C TYR A 149 -2.24 -17.05 2.20
N GLN A 150 -1.91 -18.34 2.25
CA GLN A 150 -0.56 -18.82 2.00
C GLN A 150 -0.08 -18.32 0.64
N THR A 151 1.00 -17.55 0.63
CA THR A 151 1.53 -16.97 -0.61
C THR A 151 2.24 -18.03 -1.44
N GLU A 152 1.97 -18.02 -2.74
CA GLU A 152 2.71 -18.78 -3.74
C GLU A 152 3.71 -17.86 -4.46
N GLU A 153 4.71 -18.45 -5.11
CA GLU A 153 5.63 -17.70 -5.97
C GLU A 153 4.84 -16.95 -7.07
N GLY A 154 5.09 -15.65 -7.21
CA GLY A 154 4.38 -14.80 -8.17
C GLY A 154 2.96 -14.41 -7.75
N SER A 155 2.52 -14.71 -6.53
CA SER A 155 1.23 -14.23 -6.01
C SER A 155 1.12 -12.72 -6.08
N LYS A 156 0.02 -12.24 -6.67
CA LYS A 156 -0.32 -10.81 -6.73
C LYS A 156 -1.33 -10.41 -5.66
N LEU A 157 -1.64 -11.27 -4.68
CA LEU A 157 -2.69 -10.96 -3.73
C LEU A 157 -2.23 -9.92 -2.69
N GLY A 158 -2.78 -8.70 -2.78
CA GLY A 158 -2.32 -7.57 -1.98
C GLY A 158 -2.48 -7.76 -0.48
N THR A 159 -3.58 -8.37 -0.03
CA THR A 159 -3.79 -8.65 1.40
C THR A 159 -2.74 -9.62 1.94
N ALA A 160 -2.47 -10.72 1.23
CA ALA A 160 -1.46 -11.68 1.62
C ALA A 160 -0.05 -11.07 1.60
N TYR A 161 0.24 -10.18 0.64
CA TYR A 161 1.49 -9.42 0.61
C TYR A 161 1.64 -8.57 1.89
N THR A 162 0.64 -7.78 2.23
CA THR A 162 0.67 -6.92 3.43
C THR A 162 0.75 -7.72 4.71
N ASP A 163 -0.05 -8.76 4.89
CA ASP A 163 -0.07 -9.58 6.11
C ASP A 163 1.30 -10.24 6.36
N ASN A 164 1.96 -10.70 5.30
CA ASN A 164 3.34 -11.20 5.38
C ASN A 164 4.34 -10.10 5.69
N TYR A 165 4.25 -8.98 5.00
CA TYR A 165 5.11 -7.82 5.23
C TYR A 165 5.09 -7.38 6.71
N LEU A 166 3.91 -7.29 7.33
CA LEU A 166 3.76 -6.87 8.73
C LEU A 166 4.44 -7.80 9.75
N THR A 167 4.82 -9.03 9.35
CA THR A 167 5.62 -9.92 10.21
C THR A 167 7.06 -9.43 10.38
N GLU A 168 7.54 -8.45 9.62
CA GLU A 168 8.88 -7.90 9.80
C GLU A 168 9.06 -7.18 11.15
N TYR A 169 7.96 -6.71 11.76
CA TYR A 169 8.00 -5.93 13.00
C TYR A 169 8.22 -6.76 14.27
N ALA A 170 8.15 -8.09 14.18
CA ALA A 170 8.72 -8.98 15.20
C ALA A 170 9.37 -10.19 14.51
N PRO A 171 10.66 -10.49 14.75
CA PRO A 171 11.37 -11.54 14.03
C PRO A 171 10.60 -12.87 14.00
N ILE A 172 10.51 -13.50 12.84
CA ILE A 172 9.79 -14.76 12.70
C ILE A 172 10.56 -15.89 13.40
N ASN A 173 9.90 -16.61 14.31
CA ASN A 173 10.35 -17.91 14.79
C ASN A 173 9.78 -19.04 13.92
N SER A 174 8.47 -19.00 13.70
CA SER A 174 7.71 -19.92 12.86
C SER A 174 6.52 -19.17 12.26
N ILE A 175 6.09 -19.56 11.07
CA ILE A 175 4.93 -18.99 10.38
C ILE A 175 4.06 -20.11 9.82
N GLU A 176 2.77 -20.05 10.11
CA GLU A 176 1.74 -20.94 9.60
C GLU A 176 0.56 -20.12 9.09
N TYR A 177 -0.18 -20.67 8.12
CA TYR A 177 -1.27 -19.98 7.44
C TYR A 177 -2.59 -20.71 7.66
N ALA A 178 -3.64 -19.95 7.97
CA ALA A 178 -4.99 -20.48 8.12
C ALA A 178 -5.60 -20.88 6.76
N LEU A 179 -5.34 -20.11 5.70
CA LEU A 179 -5.84 -20.41 4.35
C LEU A 179 -4.70 -21.02 3.53
N LYS A 180 -4.68 -22.35 3.42
CA LYS A 180 -3.61 -23.09 2.75
C LYS A 180 -3.91 -23.31 1.29
N TRP A 181 -2.86 -23.31 0.48
CA TRP A 181 -3.00 -23.64 -0.93
C TRP A 181 -3.49 -25.07 -1.11
N ASN A 182 -4.53 -25.25 -1.92
CA ASN A 182 -5.19 -26.55 -2.10
C ASN A 182 -4.68 -27.35 -3.31
N GLY A 183 -3.67 -26.86 -4.01
CA GLY A 183 -3.10 -27.50 -5.19
C GLY A 183 -3.96 -27.39 -6.47
N LYS A 184 -5.12 -26.71 -6.40
CA LYS A 184 -6.09 -26.57 -7.50
C LYS A 184 -6.29 -25.11 -7.92
N GLY A 185 -5.34 -24.23 -7.57
CA GLY A 185 -5.40 -22.81 -7.89
C GLY A 185 -6.26 -21.99 -6.92
N GLY A 186 -6.45 -22.47 -5.68
CA GLY A 186 -7.16 -21.75 -4.63
C GLY A 186 -6.67 -22.09 -3.23
N HIS A 187 -7.39 -21.61 -2.22
CA HIS A 187 -7.06 -21.83 -0.82
C HIS A 187 -8.26 -22.33 -0.05
N ASP A 188 -8.00 -23.26 0.86
CA ASP A 188 -8.99 -23.79 1.80
C ASP A 188 -8.58 -23.44 3.23
N PHE A 189 -9.58 -23.20 4.08
CA PHE A 189 -9.33 -22.99 5.50
C PHE A 189 -8.93 -24.31 6.19
N ASP A 190 -7.68 -24.37 6.65
CA ASP A 190 -7.12 -25.52 7.36
C ASP A 190 -7.41 -25.42 8.87
N LEU A 191 -8.68 -25.63 9.25
CA LEU A 191 -9.12 -25.55 10.65
C LEU A 191 -8.28 -26.45 11.58
N PHE A 192 -8.07 -27.70 11.19
CA PHE A 192 -7.35 -28.66 12.02
C PHE A 192 -5.86 -28.33 12.12
N GLY A 193 -5.23 -27.88 11.02
CA GLY A 193 -3.86 -27.38 11.05
C GLY A 193 -3.71 -26.12 11.89
N ALA A 194 -4.68 -25.20 11.85
CA ALA A 194 -4.68 -24.00 12.69
C ALA A 194 -4.77 -24.35 14.19
N ILE A 195 -5.68 -25.26 14.58
CA ILE A 195 -5.79 -25.75 15.97
C ILE A 195 -4.48 -26.38 16.41
N LYS A 196 -3.94 -27.31 15.61
CA LYS A 196 -2.66 -27.98 15.91
C LYS A 196 -1.49 -27.01 16.02
N THR A 197 -1.49 -25.95 15.21
CA THR A 197 -0.48 -24.89 15.27
C THR A 197 -0.56 -24.15 16.60
N LEU A 198 -1.75 -23.78 17.06
CA LEU A 198 -1.95 -23.14 18.36
C LEU A 198 -1.50 -24.04 19.52
N GLU A 199 -1.87 -25.32 19.49
CA GLU A 199 -1.42 -26.32 20.48
C GLU A 199 0.11 -26.48 20.52
N ASN A 200 0.79 -26.28 19.39
CA ASN A 200 2.25 -26.32 19.32
C ASN A 200 2.89 -25.02 19.82
N PHE A 201 2.26 -23.87 19.61
CA PHE A 201 2.77 -22.57 20.03
C PHE A 201 2.53 -22.27 21.51
N GLU A 202 1.63 -23.00 22.18
CA GLU A 202 1.40 -22.91 23.63
C GLU A 202 2.55 -23.52 24.47
N LYS A 203 3.33 -24.42 23.87
CA LYS A 203 4.43 -25.15 24.55
C LYS A 203 5.71 -24.34 24.62
#